data_AF-A0A090G322-F1
#
_entry.id   AF-A0A090G322-F1
#
_cell.length_a   1.000
_cell.length_b   1.000
_cell.length_c   1.000
_cell.angle_alpha   90.00
_cell.angle_beta   90.00
_cell.angle_gamma   90.00
#
_symmetry.space_group_name_H-M   'P 1'
#
loop_
_entity.id
_entity.type
_entity.pdbx_description
1 polymer ?
#
loop_
_entity_poly.entity_id
_entity_poly.type
_entity_poly.pdbx_seq_one_letter_code
_entity_poly.pdbx_strand_id
1 'polypeptide(L)' 'MTVELENDTFKVLARRLVEQTGITEADARQLILLLGFDWSSLLREAKALLPPSGPKG' A
#
# COMPACT_ATOMS: atom_id res chain seq x y z
N MET A 1 -25.44 0.97 -0.73
CA MET A 1 -24.73 1.28 0.53
C MET A 1 -23.36 0.56 0.58
N THR A 2 -22.66 0.42 -0.55
CA THR A 2 -21.38 -0.33 -0.63
C THR A 2 -20.19 0.56 -0.97
N VAL A 3 -20.43 1.64 -1.71
CA VAL A 3 -19.37 2.58 -2.13
C VAL A 3 -18.72 3.39 -1.00
N GLU A 4 -19.42 3.63 0.12
CA GLU A 4 -18.87 4.42 1.23
C GLU A 4 -17.96 3.58 2.15
N LEU A 5 -18.34 2.34 2.45
CA LEU A 5 -17.55 1.40 3.25
C LEU A 5 -16.28 0.94 2.52
N GLU A 6 -16.36 0.76 1.20
CA GLU A 6 -15.19 0.47 0.37
C GLU A 6 -14.24 1.68 0.33
N ASN A 7 -14.75 2.91 0.28
CA ASN A 7 -13.93 4.11 0.31
C ASN A 7 -13.20 4.33 1.65
N ASP A 8 -13.84 4.05 2.78
CA ASP A 8 -13.19 4.16 4.09
C ASP A 8 -12.17 3.04 4.30
N THR A 9 -12.49 1.81 3.89
CA THR A 9 -11.54 0.69 3.89
C THR A 9 -10.33 0.99 3.01
N PHE A 10 -10.56 1.56 1.82
CA PHE A 10 -9.51 1.97 0.89
C PHE A 10 -8.57 3.01 1.49
N LYS A 11 -9.11 4.05 2.12
CA LYS A 11 -8.30 5.09 2.80
C LYS A 11 -7.48 4.53 3.96
N VAL A 12 -8.08 3.66 4.78
CA VAL A 12 -7.38 3.01 5.90
C VAL A 12 -6.25 2.11 5.41
N LEU A 13 -6.49 1.32 4.36
CA LEU A 13 -5.46 0.46 3.77
C LEU A 13 -4.33 1.27 3.14
N ALA A 14 -4.64 2.33 2.38
CA ALA A 14 -3.64 3.19 1.75
C ALA A 14 -2.74 3.84 2.81
N ARG A 15 -3.34 4.40 3.87
CA ARG A 15 -2.59 4.98 4.99
C ARG A 15 -1.73 3.95 5.70
N ARG A 16 -2.28 2.76 5.98
CA ARG A 16 -1.53 1.69 6.65
C ARG A 16 -0.33 1.22 5.81
N LEU A 17 -0.48 1.15 4.48
CA LEU A 17 0.62 0.82 3.57
C LEU A 17 1.75 1.84 3.63
N VAL A 18 1.40 3.13 3.57
CA VAL A 18 2.37 4.24 3.70
C VAL A 18 3.11 4.14 5.04
N GLU A 19 2.39 3.98 6.15
CA GLU A 19 2.99 3.88 7.48
C GLU A 19 3.91 2.66 7.66
N GLN A 20 3.58 1.52 7.03
CA GLN A 20 4.33 0.27 7.21
C GLN A 20 5.52 0.12 6.26
N THR A 21 5.53 0.83 5.14
CA THR A 21 6.54 0.62 4.09
C THR A 21 7.29 1.90 3.74
N GLY A 22 6.71 3.08 3.93
CA GLY A 22 7.32 4.34 3.53
C GLY A 22 7.18 4.66 2.04
N ILE A 23 6.39 3.91 1.28
CA ILE A 23 6.00 4.30 -0.08
C ILE A 23 5.09 5.53 -0.07
N THR A 24 4.90 6.17 -1.23
CA THR A 24 3.99 7.31 -1.33
C THR A 24 2.53 6.87 -1.24
N GLU A 25 1.64 7.78 -0.82
CA GLU A 25 0.19 7.49 -0.80
C GLU A 25 -0.35 7.21 -2.22
N ALA A 26 0.24 7.82 -3.26
CA ALA A 26 -0.13 7.56 -4.64
C ALA A 26 0.17 6.10 -5.03
N ASP A 27 1.36 5.61 -4.70
CA ASP A 27 1.77 4.22 -4.95
C ASP A 27 0.89 3.24 -4.17
N ALA A 28 0.62 3.54 -2.90
CA ALA A 28 -0.25 2.72 -2.05
C ALA A 28 -1.65 2.57 -2.65
N ARG A 29 -2.25 3.67 -3.15
CA ARG A 29 -3.55 3.65 -3.81
C ARG A 29 -3.52 2.85 -5.12
N GLN A 30 -2.46 2.97 -5.92
CA GLN A 30 -2.31 2.18 -7.15
C GLN A 30 -2.21 0.68 -6.86
N LEU A 31 -1.45 0.29 -5.84
CA LEU A 31 -1.35 -1.11 -5.43
C LEU A 31 -2.70 -1.68 -4.98
N ILE A 32 -3.48 -0.92 -4.21
CA ILE A 32 -4.83 -1.35 -3.78
C ILE A 32 -5.77 -1.51 -4.98
N LEU A 33 -5.73 -0.58 -5.94
CA LEU A 33 -6.55 -0.70 -7.16
C LEU A 33 -6.16 -1.92 -8.01
N LEU A 34 -4.87 -2.28 -8.04
CA LEU A 34 -4.36 -3.39 -8.85
C LEU A 34 -4.57 -4.76 -8.18
N LEU A 35 -4.36 -4.85 -6.87
CA LEU A 35 -4.28 -6.11 -6.13
C LEU A 35 -5.50 -6.35 -5.23
N GLY A 36 -6.39 -5.37 -5.13
CA GLY A 36 -7.47 -5.37 -4.15
C GLY A 36 -6.94 -5.27 -2.72
N PHE A 37 -7.63 -5.90 -1.78
CA PHE A 37 -7.37 -5.76 -0.34
C PHE A 37 -6.53 -6.91 0.26
N ASP A 38 -5.82 -7.70 -0.56
CA ASP A 38 -4.92 -8.74 -0.05
C ASP A 38 -3.67 -8.13 0.58
N TRP A 39 -3.66 -8.07 1.92
CA TRP A 39 -2.60 -7.40 2.67
C TRP A 39 -1.20 -7.98 2.42
N SER A 40 -1.09 -9.30 2.23
CA SER A 40 0.20 -9.97 2.02
C SER A 40 0.85 -9.57 0.69
N SER A 41 0.04 -9.48 -0.37
CA SER A 41 0.47 -9.04 -1.69
C SER A 41 0.79 -7.56 -1.70
N LEU A 42 -0.06 -6.74 -1.07
CA LEU A 42 0.18 -5.31 -0.93
C LEU A 42 1.52 -5.02 -0.24
N LEU A 43 1.84 -5.70 0.87
CA LEU A 43 3.11 -5.50 1.57
C LEU A 43 4.33 -5.93 0.74
N ARG A 44 4.21 -7.02 -0.01
CA ARG A 44 5.31 -7.51 -0.85
C ARG A 44 5.63 -6.52 -1.96
N GLU A 45 4.61 -6.10 -2.72
CA GLU A 45 4.82 -5.17 -3.83
C GLU A 45 5.24 -3.78 -3.33
N ALA A 46 4.66 -3.30 -2.22
CA ALA A 46 5.08 -2.04 -1.60
C ALA A 46 6.56 -2.02 -1.22
N LYS A 47 7.10 -3.12 -0.66
CA LYS A 47 8.53 -3.23 -0.36
C LYS A 47 9.39 -3.30 -1.62
N ALA A 48 8.87 -3.88 -2.71
CA ALA A 48 9.58 -3.96 -3.98
C ALA A 48 9.71 -2.59 -4.70
N LEU A 49 8.84 -1.62 -4.37
CA LEU A 49 8.94 -0.25 -4.88
C LEU A 49 10.05 0.57 -4.22
N LEU A 50 10.49 0.17 -3.02
CA LEU A 50 11.56 0.86 -2.32
C LEU A 50 12.91 0.43 -2.89
N PRO A 51 13.90 1.32 -2.92
CA PRO A 51 15.26 0.91 -3.20
C PRO A 51 15.68 -0.17 -2.20
N PRO A 52 16.48 -1.17 -2.60
CA PRO A 52 16.99 -2.17 -1.67
C PRO A 52 17.76 -1.43 -0.58
N SER A 53 17.20 -1.39 0.63
CA SER A 53 17.86 -0.85 1.81
C SER A 53 18.91 -1.85 2.28
N GLY A 54 19.99 -1.97 1.51
CA GLY A 54 21.28 -2.43 2.00
C GLY A 54 22.12 -1.23 2.40
N PRO A 55 22.91 -1.30 3.49
CA PRO A 55 23.92 -0.27 3.73
C PRO A 55 24.85 -0.19 2.52
N LYS A 56 24.94 1.00 1.90
CA LYS A 56 26.12 1.40 1.13
C LYS A 56 27.08 2.06 2.11
N GLY A 57 27.86 1.25 2.81
CA GLY A 57 28.82 1.70 3.83
C GLY A 57 29.01 0.66 4.91
#